data_AF-A0AAW1RB29-F1
#
_entry.id   AF-A0AAW1RB29-F1
#
_cell.length_a   1.000
_cell.length_b   1.000
_cell.length_c   1.000
_cell.angle_alpha   90.00
_cell.angle_beta   90.00
_cell.angle_gamma   90.00
#
_symmetry.space_group_name_H-M   'P 1'
#
loop_
_entity.id
_entity.type
_entity.pdbx_description
1 polymer ?
#
loop_
_entity_poly.entity_id
_entity_poly.type
_entity_poly.pdbx_seq_one_letter_code
_entity_poly.pdbx_strand_id
1 'polypeptide(L)'
;MLSLYTVLLVAVAIPLSLAAPDAHLQGLLKQAADIQPWMLEIRRHLHQWPETMYDEHNTSAYLRQQLDSLAISYQHPVAETGIVATIGKGGPVVGLRTDIDALPIQEQTGLPFASKGKVEEERNLGTHSTQKGVGGLYEVEHDGHACFSRQSHGQ
;
A
#
# COMPACT_ATOMS: atom_id res chain seq x y z
N MET A 1 -5.21 57.22 -32.50
CA MET A 1 -5.31 55.79 -32.91
C MET A 1 -4.06 54.96 -32.53
N LEU A 2 -3.29 55.33 -31.49
CA LEU A 2 -2.05 54.62 -31.09
C LEU A 2 -1.98 54.25 -29.60
N SER A 3 -3.00 54.57 -28.80
CA SER A 3 -2.94 54.43 -27.33
C SER A 3 -3.49 53.11 -26.78
N LEU A 4 -4.11 52.25 -27.61
CA LEU A 4 -4.63 50.95 -27.16
C LEU A 4 -3.70 49.77 -27.46
N TYR A 5 -2.80 49.90 -28.45
CA TYR A 5 -1.95 48.79 -28.89
C TYR A 5 -0.75 48.54 -27.97
N THR A 6 -0.27 49.58 -27.27
CA THR A 6 0.86 49.49 -26.33
C THR A 6 0.49 48.81 -25.02
N VAL A 7 -0.76 48.94 -24.55
CA VAL A 7 -1.23 48.26 -23.34
C VAL A 7 -1.38 46.75 -23.58
N LEU A 8 -1.74 46.34 -24.80
CA LEU A 8 -1.91 44.93 -25.17
C LEU A 8 -0.57 44.16 -25.24
N LEU A 9 0.53 44.83 -25.58
CA LEU A 9 1.86 44.20 -25.67
C LEU A 9 2.52 43.95 -24.31
N VAL A 10 2.18 44.72 -23.26
CA VAL A 10 2.77 44.56 -21.92
C VAL A 10 2.14 43.37 -21.17
N ALA A 11 0.89 43.01 -21.45
CA ALA A 11 0.20 41.90 -20.80
C ALA A 11 0.69 40.49 -21.19
N VAL A 12 1.40 40.36 -22.32
CA VAL A 12 1.95 39.06 -22.78
C VAL A 12 3.36 38.79 -22.21
N ALA A 13 3.99 39.79 -21.59
CA ALA A 13 5.35 39.69 -21.07
C ALA A 13 5.43 39.53 -19.55
N ILE A 14 4.32 39.19 -18.87
CA ILE A 14 4.42 38.65 -17.52
C ILE A 14 4.93 37.21 -17.69
N PRO A 15 6.18 36.88 -17.31
CA PRO A 15 6.54 35.49 -17.24
C PRO A 15 5.54 34.86 -16.26
N LEU A 16 4.70 33.96 -16.77
CA LEU A 16 3.98 33.01 -15.95
C LEU A 16 5.06 32.27 -15.17
N SER A 17 5.36 32.77 -13.97
CA SER A 17 6.34 32.19 -13.10
C SER A 17 5.76 30.84 -12.69
N LEU A 18 6.13 29.79 -13.45
CA LEU A 18 6.19 28.44 -12.94
C LEU A 18 7.10 28.56 -11.72
N ALA A 19 6.50 28.68 -10.53
CA ALA A 19 7.26 28.62 -9.30
C ALA A 19 8.09 27.34 -9.40
N ALA A 20 9.41 27.50 -9.54
CA ALA A 20 10.30 26.38 -9.65
C ALA A 20 10.00 25.49 -8.43
N PRO A 21 9.72 24.20 -8.64
CA PRO A 21 9.34 23.33 -7.55
C PRO A 21 10.42 23.41 -6.46
N ASP A 22 9.97 23.52 -5.21
CA ASP A 22 10.84 23.67 -4.04
C ASP A 22 12.07 22.76 -4.17
N ALA A 23 13.26 23.35 -4.13
CA ALA A 23 14.51 22.63 -4.33
C ALA A 23 14.66 21.46 -3.35
N HIS A 24 14.08 21.58 -2.15
CA HIS A 24 14.01 20.50 -1.17
C HIS A 24 13.10 19.36 -1.64
N LEU A 25 11.89 19.69 -2.11
CA LEU A 25 10.95 18.70 -2.65
C LEU A 25 11.54 17.99 -3.87
N GLN A 26 12.22 18.73 -4.75
CA GLN A 26 12.92 18.14 -5.90
C GLN A 26 14.04 17.19 -5.49
N GLY A 27 14.78 17.53 -4.43
CA GLY A 27 15.76 16.64 -3.82
C GLY A 27 15.13 15.32 -3.34
N LEU A 28 13.98 15.38 -2.65
CA LEU A 28 13.25 14.21 -2.19
C LEU A 28 12.72 13.36 -3.34
N LEU A 29 12.13 13.98 -4.38
CA LEU A 29 11.64 13.28 -5.56
C LEU A 29 12.77 12.56 -6.30
N LYS A 30 13.95 13.19 -6.38
CA LYS A 30 15.13 12.54 -6.95
C LYS A 30 15.56 11.32 -6.13
N GLN A 31 15.63 11.44 -4.80
CA GLN A 31 15.97 10.30 -3.94
C GLN A 31 14.93 9.17 -4.06
N ALA A 32 13.64 9.51 -4.16
CA ALA A 32 12.57 8.54 -4.39
C ALA A 32 12.73 7.80 -5.73
N ALA A 33 13.13 8.52 -6.78
CA ALA A 33 13.45 7.92 -8.08
C ALA A 33 14.68 7.00 -8.00
N ASP A 34 15.70 7.41 -7.25
CA ASP A 34 16.93 6.62 -7.07
C ASP A 34 16.66 5.27 -6.34
N ILE A 35 15.69 5.22 -5.41
CA ILE A 35 15.30 3.97 -4.70
C ILE A 35 14.25 3.13 -5.45
N GLN A 36 13.63 3.67 -6.51
CA GLN A 36 12.57 3.00 -7.26
C GLN A 36 12.94 1.58 -7.74
N PRO A 37 14.15 1.29 -8.24
CA PRO A 37 14.50 -0.05 -8.69
C PRO A 37 14.39 -1.09 -7.55
N TRP A 38 14.88 -0.76 -6.36
CA TRP A 38 14.77 -1.63 -5.18
C TRP A 38 13.31 -1.82 -4.74
N MET A 39 12.49 -0.76 -4.77
CA MET A 39 11.05 -0.88 -4.49
C MET A 39 10.33 -1.80 -5.50
N LEU A 40 10.73 -1.78 -6.78
CA LEU A 40 10.18 -2.68 -7.79
C LEU A 40 10.55 -4.14 -7.53
N GLU A 41 11.76 -4.40 -7.04
CA GLU A 41 12.18 -5.75 -6.65
C GLU A 41 11.36 -6.29 -5.49
N ILE A 42 11.19 -5.50 -4.43
CA ILE A 42 10.33 -5.84 -3.29
C ILE A 42 8.91 -6.13 -3.76
N ARG A 43 8.32 -5.22 -4.54
CA ARG A 43 6.96 -5.40 -5.08
C ARG A 43 6.84 -6.71 -5.86
N ARG A 44 7.78 -7.01 -6.75
CA ARG A 44 7.75 -8.23 -7.57
C ARG A 44 7.96 -9.48 -6.73
N HIS A 45 8.76 -9.43 -5.68
CA HIS A 45 8.93 -10.54 -4.75
C HIS A 45 7.61 -10.86 -4.05
N LEU A 46 6.99 -9.85 -3.43
CA LEU A 46 5.69 -9.98 -2.75
C LEU A 46 4.59 -10.46 -3.70
N HIS A 47 4.57 -9.95 -4.92
CA HIS A 47 3.59 -10.36 -5.94
C HIS A 47 3.75 -11.80 -6.42
N GLN A 48 4.97 -12.33 -6.45
CA GLN A 48 5.23 -13.72 -6.85
C GLN A 48 4.82 -14.72 -5.76
N TRP A 49 4.85 -14.30 -4.49
CA TRP A 49 4.58 -15.13 -3.32
C TRP A 49 3.45 -14.53 -2.48
N PRO A 50 2.23 -14.43 -3.02
CA PRO A 50 1.10 -13.92 -2.27
C PRO A 50 0.72 -14.90 -1.14
N GLU A 51 0.46 -14.36 0.05
CA GLU A 51 -0.12 -15.07 1.19
C GLU A 51 -1.45 -14.42 1.57
N THR A 52 -2.41 -15.24 2.01
CA THR A 52 -3.75 -14.77 2.41
C THR A 52 -3.78 -14.17 3.80
N MET A 53 -4.88 -13.50 4.07
CA MET A 53 -5.20 -12.98 5.40
C MET A 53 -4.91 -14.03 6.50
N TYR A 54 -4.12 -13.62 7.49
CA TYR A 54 -3.67 -14.40 8.66
C TYR A 54 -2.61 -15.47 8.43
N ASP A 55 -2.12 -15.67 7.20
CA ASP A 55 -1.05 -16.64 6.88
C ASP A 55 0.20 -15.96 6.29
N GLU A 56 0.38 -14.65 6.53
CA GLU A 56 1.45 -13.83 5.92
C GLU A 56 2.82 -14.04 6.61
N HIS A 57 3.13 -15.28 6.98
CA HIS A 57 4.34 -15.60 7.73
C HIS A 57 5.61 -15.34 6.92
N ASN A 58 5.64 -15.73 5.64
CA ASN A 58 6.82 -15.51 4.78
C ASN A 58 6.95 -14.05 4.37
N THR A 59 5.82 -13.40 4.09
CA THR A 59 5.73 -11.97 3.74
C THR A 59 6.20 -11.12 4.90
N SER A 60 5.72 -11.39 6.12
CA SER A 60 6.17 -10.72 7.34
C SER A 60 7.67 -10.94 7.58
N ALA A 61 8.15 -12.18 7.42
CA ALA A 61 9.59 -12.48 7.55
C ALA A 61 10.44 -11.71 6.53
N TYR A 62 10.00 -11.64 5.27
CA TYR A 62 10.68 -10.89 4.22
C TYR A 62 10.72 -9.38 4.53
N LEU A 63 9.62 -8.79 4.98
CA LEU A 63 9.56 -7.38 5.36
C LEU A 63 10.47 -7.07 6.55
N ARG A 64 10.53 -7.95 7.56
CA ARG A 64 11.48 -7.82 8.67
C ARG A 64 12.93 -7.83 8.19
N GLN A 65 13.28 -8.72 7.26
CA GLN A 65 14.62 -8.73 6.65
C GLN A 65 14.93 -7.41 5.92
N GLN A 66 13.96 -6.82 5.22
CA GLN A 66 14.16 -5.51 4.58
C GLN A 66 14.39 -4.43 5.65
N LEU A 67 13.59 -4.40 6.71
CA LEU A 67 13.74 -3.44 7.82
C LEU A 67 15.09 -3.60 8.55
N ASP A 68 15.53 -4.84 8.78
CA ASP A 68 16.83 -5.15 9.37
C ASP A 68 17.98 -4.61 8.49
N SER A 69 17.88 -4.78 7.16
CA SER A 69 18.90 -4.28 6.23
C SER A 69 18.99 -2.75 6.18
N LEU A 70 17.89 -2.07 6.50
CA LEU A 70 17.83 -0.60 6.65
C LEU A 70 18.20 -0.13 8.07
N ALA A 71 18.50 -1.04 8.99
CA ALA A 71 18.73 -0.77 10.40
C ALA A 71 17.56 -0.02 11.08
N ILE A 72 16.32 -0.31 10.66
CA ILE A 72 15.11 0.28 11.23
C ILE A 72 14.61 -0.60 12.38
N SER A 73 14.36 0.00 13.54
CA SER A 73 13.78 -0.71 14.68
C SER A 73 12.28 -0.93 14.48
N TYR A 74 11.82 -2.16 14.78
CA TYR A 74 10.41 -2.55 14.69
C TYR A 74 9.97 -3.43 15.85
N GLN A 75 8.67 -3.52 16.03
CA GLN A 75 7.98 -4.43 16.94
C GLN A 75 7.31 -5.54 16.12
N HIS A 76 7.52 -6.78 16.55
CA HIS A 76 6.91 -7.99 16.00
C HIS A 76 6.95 -9.09 17.09
N PRO A 77 5.93 -9.96 17.22
CA PRO A 77 4.69 -9.96 16.43
C PRO A 77 3.66 -8.94 16.93
N VAL A 78 2.92 -8.33 16.01
CA VAL A 78 1.73 -7.50 16.31
C VAL A 78 0.55 -8.12 15.57
N ALA A 79 -0.49 -8.56 16.29
CA ALA A 79 -1.60 -9.33 15.68
C ALA A 79 -1.09 -10.50 14.82
N GLU A 80 -0.20 -11.31 15.39
CA GLU A 80 0.43 -12.50 14.78
C GLU A 80 1.48 -12.20 13.69
N THR A 81 1.09 -11.66 12.53
CA THR A 81 2.00 -11.43 11.39
C THR A 81 2.40 -9.96 11.22
N GLY A 82 1.68 -9.02 11.84
CA GLY A 82 1.88 -7.60 11.68
C GLY A 82 3.20 -7.07 12.27
N ILE A 83 3.66 -5.94 11.70
CA ILE A 83 4.91 -5.26 12.05
C ILE A 83 4.62 -3.78 12.28
N VAL A 84 5.17 -3.22 13.36
CA VAL A 84 5.15 -1.77 13.62
C VAL A 84 6.57 -1.24 13.67
N ALA A 85 6.97 -0.46 12.67
CA ALA A 85 8.29 0.19 12.61
C ALA A 85 8.20 1.65 13.09
N THR A 86 9.25 2.15 13.72
CA THR A 86 9.34 3.56 14.16
C THR A 86 10.67 4.16 13.73
N ILE A 87 10.62 5.30 13.04
CA ILE A 87 11.79 6.03 12.55
C ILE A 87 11.82 7.41 13.20
N GLY A 88 12.97 7.79 13.79
CA GLY A 88 13.14 9.07 14.47
C GLY A 88 12.72 9.06 15.94
N LYS A 89 12.86 10.22 16.62
CA LYS A 89 12.51 10.44 18.02
C LYS A 89 11.94 11.85 18.22
N GLY A 90 10.83 11.97 18.95
CA GLY A 90 10.20 13.25 19.28
C GLY A 90 9.37 13.88 18.14
N GLY A 91 8.89 15.11 18.35
CA GLY A 91 8.20 15.92 17.33
C GLY A 91 6.79 15.45 16.94
N PRO A 92 6.14 16.13 15.98
CA PRO A 92 4.87 15.67 15.40
C PRO A 92 5.07 14.31 14.73
N VAL A 93 4.14 13.39 14.99
CA VAL A 93 4.20 12.00 14.52
C VAL A 93 3.28 11.81 13.32
N VAL A 94 3.79 11.15 12.27
CA VAL A 94 3.01 10.70 11.12
C VAL A 94 2.91 9.19 11.15
N GLY A 95 1.70 8.65 11.12
CA GLY A 95 1.43 7.23 11.00
C GLY A 95 1.18 6.84 9.55
N LEU A 96 1.85 5.78 9.07
CA LEU A 96 1.61 5.17 7.77
C LEU A 96 1.17 3.71 8.00
N ARG A 97 0.07 3.31 7.35
CA ARG A 97 -0.48 1.95 7.42
C ARG A 97 -0.65 1.40 6.02
N THR A 98 -0.25 0.14 5.85
CA THR A 98 -0.41 -0.61 4.59
C THR A 98 -0.80 -2.04 4.93
N ASP A 99 -1.69 -2.60 4.11
CA ASP A 99 -2.04 -4.03 4.17
C ASP A 99 -1.12 -4.83 3.24
N ILE A 100 -0.89 -6.10 3.60
CA ILE A 100 0.09 -6.99 2.96
C ILE A 100 -0.54 -8.28 2.45
N ASP A 101 -1.82 -8.52 2.77
CA ASP A 101 -2.55 -9.73 2.42
C ASP A 101 -2.97 -9.75 0.95
N ALA A 102 -2.94 -10.94 0.37
CA ALA A 102 -3.40 -11.20 -0.98
C ALA A 102 -4.79 -11.84 -1.00
N LEU A 103 -5.44 -11.76 -2.16
CA LEU A 103 -6.74 -12.38 -2.40
C LEU A 103 -6.59 -13.83 -2.89
N PRO A 104 -7.56 -14.71 -2.57
CA PRO A 104 -7.60 -16.09 -3.02
C PRO A 104 -8.06 -16.24 -4.48
N ILE A 105 -7.28 -15.68 -5.41
CA ILE A 105 -7.55 -15.71 -6.83
C ILE A 105 -6.36 -16.22 -7.63
N GLN A 106 -6.65 -16.97 -8.70
CA GLN A 106 -5.62 -17.40 -9.64
C GLN A 106 -5.28 -16.24 -10.58
N GLU A 107 -4.03 -15.79 -10.58
CA GLU A 107 -3.58 -14.75 -11.50
C GLU A 107 -3.51 -15.27 -12.95
N GLN A 108 -3.99 -14.46 -13.90
CA GLN A 108 -4.01 -14.75 -15.34
C GLN A 108 -3.28 -13.70 -16.20
N THR A 109 -2.42 -12.87 -15.59
CA THR A 109 -1.77 -11.75 -16.29
C THR A 109 -0.70 -12.19 -17.29
N GLY A 110 -0.05 -13.34 -17.05
CA GLY A 110 1.09 -13.81 -17.84
C GLY A 110 2.37 -12.98 -17.65
N LEU A 111 2.43 -12.13 -16.63
CA LEU A 111 3.61 -11.29 -16.36
C LEU A 111 4.79 -12.15 -15.84
N PRO A 112 6.06 -11.73 -16.07
CA PRO A 112 7.22 -12.46 -15.57
C PRO A 112 7.29 -12.61 -14.04
N PHE A 113 6.50 -11.83 -13.32
CA PHE A 113 6.39 -11.83 -11.86
C PHE A 113 4.98 -12.24 -11.37
N ALA A 114 4.20 -12.91 -12.22
CA ALA A 114 2.92 -13.45 -11.81
C ALA A 114 3.07 -14.39 -10.59
N SER A 115 2.03 -14.43 -9.77
CA SER A 115 1.90 -15.24 -8.57
C SER A 115 2.16 -16.70 -8.89
N LYS A 116 3.02 -17.34 -8.09
CA LYS A 116 3.38 -18.76 -8.23
C LYS A 116 2.52 -19.68 -7.38
N GLY A 117 1.83 -19.14 -6.36
CA GLY A 117 0.94 -19.89 -5.49
C GLY A 117 -0.44 -20.09 -6.09
N LYS A 118 -1.05 -21.26 -5.85
CA LYS A 118 -2.50 -21.40 -5.86
C LYS A 118 -2.96 -20.90 -4.52
N VAL A 119 -3.67 -19.79 -4.49
CA VAL A 119 -4.29 -19.34 -3.26
C VAL A 119 -5.62 -20.10 -3.16
N GLU A 120 -5.61 -21.20 -2.41
CA GLU A 120 -6.78 -22.07 -2.27
C GLU A 120 -7.85 -21.40 -1.39
N GLU A 121 -9.06 -21.29 -1.91
CA GLU A 121 -10.24 -20.90 -1.13
C GLU A 121 -10.58 -22.04 -0.16
N GLU A 122 -10.22 -21.91 1.12
CA GLU A 122 -10.72 -22.83 2.16
C GLU A 122 -12.24 -22.64 2.30
N ARG A 123 -13.00 -23.37 1.48
CA ARG A 123 -14.43 -23.59 1.68
C ARG A 123 -14.64 -24.52 2.87
N ASN A 124 -14.60 -23.96 4.08
CA ASN A 124 -15.18 -24.57 5.26
C ASN A 124 -16.44 -23.79 5.68
N LEU A 125 -17.48 -23.83 4.84
CA LEU A 125 -18.85 -23.78 5.36
C LEU A 125 -19.34 -25.21 5.54
N GLY A 126 -19.33 -25.63 6.80
CA GLY A 126 -20.00 -26.83 7.26
C GLY A 126 -21.45 -26.88 6.80
N THR A 127 -21.90 -28.10 6.58
CA THR A 127 -23.25 -28.51 6.26
C THR A 127 -24.31 -27.80 7.11
N HIS A 128 -25.10 -26.91 6.52
CA HIS A 128 -26.56 -26.99 6.57
C HIS A 128 -27.15 -26.39 5.29
N SER A 129 -28.04 -27.19 4.67
CA SER A 129 -28.79 -26.95 3.45
C SER A 129 -29.18 -25.51 3.14
N THR A 130 -29.05 -25.05 1.89
CA THR A 130 -30.18 -24.72 1.00
C THR A 130 -29.68 -24.27 -0.39
N GLN A 131 -30.21 -24.96 -1.40
CA GLN A 131 -30.38 -24.66 -2.82
C GLN A 131 -29.47 -23.64 -3.55
N LYS A 132 -28.89 -24.14 -4.65
CA LYS A 132 -28.42 -23.39 -5.82
C LYS A 132 -29.36 -22.23 -6.17
N GLY A 133 -28.85 -21.00 -6.10
CA GLY A 133 -29.48 -19.79 -6.62
C GLY A 133 -28.44 -18.96 -7.36
N VAL A 134 -28.70 -18.71 -8.63
CA VAL A 134 -27.94 -17.86 -9.55
C VAL A 134 -28.06 -16.40 -9.08
N GLY A 135 -26.96 -15.66 -8.94
CA GLY A 135 -27.00 -14.21 -8.69
C GLY A 135 -25.65 -13.65 -8.27
N GLY A 136 -25.06 -12.80 -9.10
CA GLY A 136 -23.80 -12.11 -8.82
C GLY A 136 -23.96 -10.81 -8.00
N LEU A 137 -22.78 -10.23 -7.71
CA LEU A 137 -22.48 -8.91 -7.14
C LEU A 137 -22.87 -8.72 -5.66
N TYR A 138 -22.20 -7.97 -4.78
CA TYR A 138 -21.05 -7.04 -4.78
C TYR A 138 -20.59 -6.87 -3.32
N GLU A 139 -19.47 -6.16 -3.15
CA GLU A 139 -18.86 -5.63 -1.92
C GLU A 139 -19.84 -5.07 -0.87
N VAL A 140 -19.58 -5.35 0.41
CA VAL A 140 -20.17 -4.64 1.54
C VAL A 140 -19.01 -4.12 2.41
N GLU A 141 -18.50 -2.95 2.06
CA GLU A 141 -17.90 -2.06 3.05
C GLU A 141 -19.01 -1.58 3.97
N HIS A 142 -18.96 -2.00 5.24
CA HIS A 142 -19.63 -1.27 6.31
C HIS A 142 -18.56 -0.61 7.19
N ASP A 143 -18.40 0.69 6.91
CA ASP A 143 -17.89 1.72 7.79
C ASP A 143 -16.48 1.52 8.34
N GLY A 144 -15.47 1.85 7.52
CA GLY A 144 -14.44 2.89 7.76
C GLY A 144 -13.72 3.02 9.11
N HIS A 145 -13.90 2.09 10.05
CA HIS A 145 -13.37 2.13 11.40
C HIS A 145 -13.01 0.71 11.81
N ALA A 146 -11.74 0.34 11.69
CA ALA A 146 -11.19 -0.78 12.44
C ALA A 146 -11.19 -0.41 13.93
N CYS A 147 -12.36 -0.49 14.57
CA CYS A 147 -12.51 -0.35 16.01
C CYS A 147 -12.25 -1.71 16.64
N PHE A 148 -11.02 -1.91 17.12
CA PHE A 148 -10.63 -3.11 17.84
C PHE A 148 -11.36 -3.14 19.19
N SER A 149 -12.50 -3.86 19.27
CA SER A 149 -13.17 -4.12 20.54
C SER A 149 -12.88 -5.55 20.99
N ARG A 150 -12.18 -5.66 22.12
CA ARG A 150 -11.90 -6.91 22.83
C ARG A 150 -13.18 -7.38 23.52
N GLN A 151 -13.82 -8.43 23.01
CA GLN A 151 -14.81 -9.14 23.81
C GLN A 151 -14.09 -10.14 24.73
N SER A 152 -13.99 -9.79 26.01
CA SER A 152 -13.70 -10.75 27.06
C SER A 152 -14.90 -11.67 27.24
N HIS A 153 -14.79 -12.93 26.84
CA HIS A 153 -15.68 -13.96 27.37
C HIS A 153 -15.13 -14.40 28.72
N GLY A 154 -15.76 -13.90 29.78
CA GLY A 154 -15.76 -14.55 31.08
C GLY A 154 -16.50 -15.88 31.00
N GLN A 155 -16.12 -16.77 31.91
CA GLN A 155 -16.61 -18.15 32.07
C GLN A 155 -18.13 -18.29 32.07
#